data_AF-A0A2G9ZXI5-F1
#
_entry.id   AF-A0A2G9ZXI5-F1
#
_cell.length_a   1.000
_cell.length_b   1.000
_cell.length_c   1.000
_cell.angle_alpha   90.00
_cell.angle_beta   90.00
_cell.angle_gamma   90.00
#
_symmetry.space_group_name_H-M   'P 1'
#
loop_
_entity.id
_entity.type
_entity.pdbx_description
1 polymer ?
#
loop_
_entity_poly.entity_id
_entity_poly.type
_entity_poly.pdbx_seq_one_letter_code
_entity_poly.pdbx_strand_id
1 'polypeptide(L)'
;MVAYDEIRITTRREISICKGAILKLERIIRGFEKKYPLAGADFAREAGLTASVDTGDLTLWRDSRLALDRWKTRLQEHLEIMKL
;
A
#
# COMPACT_ATOMS: atom_id res chain seq x y z
N MET A 1 26.17 22.56 8.33
CA MET A 1 26.02 21.42 7.40
C MET A 1 25.41 20.16 8.04
N VAL A 2 25.53 19.94 9.35
CA VAL A 2 25.03 18.71 10.04
C VAL A 2 23.52 18.46 9.92
N ALA A 3 22.68 19.49 10.02
CA ALA A 3 21.22 19.33 9.97
C ALA A 3 20.70 18.80 8.62
N TYR A 4 21.38 19.13 7.51
CA TYR A 4 20.98 18.67 6.18
C TYR A 4 21.26 17.17 6.00
N ASP A 5 22.36 16.67 6.54
CA ASP A 5 22.71 15.25 6.49
C ASP A 5 21.78 14.38 7.35
N GLU A 6 21.40 14.86 8.54
CA GLU A 6 20.43 14.16 9.40
C GLU A 6 19.05 14.05 8.77
N ILE A 7 18.55 15.13 8.15
CA ILE A 7 17.29 15.11 7.39
C ILE A 7 17.40 14.11 6.24
N ARG A 8 18.50 14.11 5.50
CA ARG A 8 18.70 13.21 4.35
C ARG A 8 18.79 11.74 4.75
N ILE A 9 19.46 11.43 5.87
CA ILE A 9 19.56 10.08 6.42
C ILE A 9 18.18 9.61 6.88
N THR A 10 17.46 10.45 7.62
CA THR A 10 16.12 10.14 8.14
C THR A 10 15.13 9.91 7.00
N THR A 11 15.07 10.81 6.01
CA THR A 11 14.18 10.69 4.86
C THR A 11 14.50 9.45 4.02
N ARG A 12 15.78 9.07 3.85
CA ARG A 12 16.15 7.80 3.19
C ARG A 12 15.65 6.57 3.93
N ARG A 13 15.75 6.57 5.27
CA ARG A 13 15.22 5.49 6.11
C ARG A 13 13.71 5.38 5.98
N GLU A 14 13.02 6.51 6.02
CA GLU A 14 11.56 6.59 5.83
C GLU A 14 11.13 6.08 4.45
N ILE A 15 11.85 6.44 3.37
CA ILE A 15 11.62 5.89 2.03
C ILE A 15 11.74 4.36 2.02
N SER A 16 12.77 3.82 2.68
CA SER A 16 12.97 2.37 2.77
C SER A 16 11.83 1.68 3.52
N ILE A 17 11.36 2.28 4.62
CA ILE A 17 10.21 1.79 5.39
C ILE A 17 8.95 1.80 4.52
N CYS A 18 8.68 2.91 3.83
CA CYS A 18 7.53 3.04 2.93
C CYS A 18 7.55 1.98 1.83
N LYS A 19 8.69 1.79 1.15
CA LYS A 19 8.84 0.75 0.11
C LYS A 19 8.60 -0.65 0.68
N GLY A 20 9.11 -0.94 1.88
CA GLY A 20 8.88 -2.22 2.55
C GLY A 20 7.40 -2.46 2.89
N ALA A 21 6.71 -1.44 3.39
CA ALA A 21 5.28 -1.50 3.69
C ALA A 21 4.43 -1.68 2.41
N ILE A 22 4.73 -0.91 1.36
CA ILE A 22 4.09 -1.00 0.04
C ILE A 22 4.22 -2.43 -0.51
N LEU A 23 5.42 -2.99 -0.55
CA LEU A 23 5.64 -4.34 -1.07
C LEU A 23 4.87 -5.41 -0.31
N LYS A 24 4.77 -5.28 1.03
CA LYS A 24 3.97 -6.20 1.85
C LYS A 24 2.50 -6.09 1.51
N LEU A 25 1.95 -4.88 1.45
CA LEU A 25 0.55 -4.63 1.14
C LEU A 25 0.19 -5.08 -0.28
N GLU A 26 1.03 -4.79 -1.27
CA GLU A 26 0.82 -5.27 -2.64
C GLU A 26 0.84 -6.80 -2.74
N ARG A 27 1.63 -7.49 -1.91
CA ARG A 27 1.65 -8.95 -1.88
C ARG A 27 0.37 -9.50 -1.25
N ILE A 28 -0.13 -8.88 -0.19
CA ILE A 28 -1.41 -9.23 0.45
C ILE A 28 -2.56 -9.04 -0.54
N ILE A 29 -2.65 -7.87 -1.16
CA ILE A 29 -3.67 -7.54 -2.16
C ILE A 29 -3.65 -8.54 -3.32
N ARG A 30 -2.45 -8.80 -3.90
CA ARG A 30 -2.30 -9.81 -4.96
C ARG A 30 -2.64 -11.23 -4.50
N GLY A 31 -2.43 -11.55 -3.23
CA GLY A 31 -2.84 -12.82 -2.64
C GLY A 31 -4.35 -13.00 -2.69
N PHE A 32 -5.10 -11.96 -2.33
CA PHE A 32 -6.56 -11.95 -2.44
C PHE A 32 -7.03 -12.01 -3.89
N GLU A 33 -6.49 -11.18 -4.78
CA GLU A 33 -6.81 -11.17 -6.22
C GLU A 33 -6.53 -12.50 -6.94
N LYS A 34 -5.62 -13.33 -6.40
CA LYS A 34 -5.38 -14.68 -6.89
C LYS A 34 -6.33 -15.71 -6.27
N LYS A 35 -6.57 -15.62 -4.96
CA LYS A 35 -7.46 -16.53 -4.22
C LYS A 35 -8.89 -16.47 -4.75
N TYR A 36 -9.34 -15.28 -5.10
CA TYR A 36 -10.62 -15.03 -5.72
C TYR A 36 -10.29 -14.51 -7.11
N PRO A 37 -10.46 -15.30 -8.20
CA PRO A 37 -9.91 -15.06 -9.54
C PRO A 37 -10.55 -13.84 -10.25
N LEU A 38 -10.48 -12.69 -9.57
CA LEU A 38 -11.13 -11.43 -9.82
C LEU A 38 -10.01 -10.39 -9.72
N ALA A 39 -9.20 -10.30 -10.77
CA ALA A 39 -8.14 -9.31 -10.84
C ALA A 39 -8.77 -7.91 -11.01
N GLY A 40 -8.27 -6.95 -10.25
CA GLY A 40 -8.95 -5.70 -9.95
C GLY A 40 -9.54 -4.91 -11.12
N ALA A 41 -10.86 -4.75 -11.05
CA ALA A 41 -11.62 -3.50 -11.24
C ALA A 41 -12.85 -3.55 -10.29
N ASP A 42 -12.69 -3.37 -8.97
CA ASP A 42 -11.42 -3.08 -8.29
C ASP A 42 -10.88 -4.24 -7.44
N PHE A 43 -11.75 -5.14 -7.00
CA PHE A 43 -11.52 -6.58 -6.79
C PHE A 43 -12.79 -7.29 -7.31
N ALA A 44 -13.20 -6.78 -8.48
CA ALA A 44 -14.52 -6.86 -9.11
C ALA A 44 -15.67 -6.37 -8.21
N ARG A 45 -15.81 -5.04 -8.11
CA ARG A 45 -17.01 -4.30 -7.62
C ARG A 45 -17.66 -4.89 -6.35
N GLU A 46 -16.76 -5.26 -5.43
CA GLU A 46 -16.98 -5.79 -4.08
C GLU A 46 -17.68 -7.14 -4.02
N ALA A 47 -17.26 -8.04 -4.92
CA ALA A 47 -17.82 -9.38 -5.04
C ALA A 47 -19.35 -9.34 -5.16
N GLY A 48 -19.91 -8.43 -5.99
CA GLY A 48 -21.26 -7.89 -5.80
C GLY A 48 -22.39 -8.82 -5.31
N LEU A 49 -23.24 -8.34 -4.37
CA LEU A 49 -24.56 -8.90 -4.01
C LEU A 49 -24.61 -10.19 -3.14
N THR A 50 -23.52 -10.53 -2.44
CA THR A 50 -23.45 -11.50 -1.32
C THR A 50 -24.07 -12.89 -1.55
N ALA A 51 -23.36 -13.78 -2.24
CA ALA A 51 -23.63 -15.23 -2.14
C ALA A 51 -22.38 -16.10 -1.90
N SER A 52 -21.15 -15.59 -2.05
CA SER A 52 -19.99 -16.50 -2.17
C SER A 52 -18.62 -15.98 -1.71
N VAL A 53 -18.50 -14.83 -1.02
CA VAL A 53 -17.22 -14.34 -0.46
C VAL A 53 -17.34 -14.08 1.05
N ASP A 54 -16.30 -14.44 1.81
CA ASP A 54 -16.22 -14.14 3.25
C ASP A 54 -16.05 -12.62 3.46
N THR A 55 -16.96 -12.03 4.22
CA THR A 55 -16.98 -10.61 4.58
C THR A 55 -15.68 -10.15 5.25
N GLY A 56 -14.98 -11.05 5.97
CA GLY A 56 -13.69 -10.75 6.60
C GLY A 56 -12.57 -10.47 5.60
N ASP A 57 -12.46 -11.28 4.55
CA ASP A 57 -11.42 -11.15 3.52
C ASP A 57 -11.62 -9.90 2.67
N LEU A 58 -12.88 -9.57 2.34
CA LEU A 58 -13.24 -8.32 1.63
C LEU A 58 -12.83 -7.08 2.43
N THR A 59 -13.08 -7.11 3.75
CA THR A 59 -12.71 -6.01 4.66
C THR A 59 -11.20 -5.84 4.71
N LEU A 60 -10.46 -6.94 4.90
CA LEU A 60 -9.00 -6.91 4.97
C LEU A 60 -8.36 -6.46 3.65
N TRP A 61 -8.90 -6.86 2.51
CA TRP A 61 -8.46 -6.38 1.20
C TRP A 61 -8.68 -4.87 1.06
N ARG A 62 -9.86 -4.37 1.42
CA ARG A 62 -10.20 -2.94 1.35
C ARG A 62 -9.29 -2.09 2.22
N ASP A 63 -9.08 -2.51 3.46
CA ASP A 63 -8.18 -1.83 4.41
C ASP A 63 -6.74 -1.84 3.90
N SER A 64 -6.30 -2.95 3.31
CA SER A 64 -4.97 -3.07 2.73
C SER A 64 -4.78 -2.12 1.54
N ARG A 65 -5.80 -1.92 0.68
CA ARG A 65 -5.73 -0.91 -0.40
C ARG A 65 -5.65 0.52 0.15
N LEU A 66 -6.50 0.88 1.10
CA LEU A 66 -6.49 2.22 1.69
C LEU A 66 -5.14 2.51 2.36
N ALA A 67 -4.58 1.52 3.05
CA ALA A 67 -3.23 1.62 3.61
C ALA A 67 -2.18 1.77 2.51
N LEU A 68 -2.28 1.02 1.41
CA LEU A 68 -1.34 1.10 0.29
C LEU A 68 -1.31 2.50 -0.32
N ASP A 69 -2.47 3.11 -0.56
CA ASP A 69 -2.55 4.46 -1.12
C ASP A 69 -1.91 5.48 -0.17
N ARG A 70 -2.18 5.40 1.13
CA ARG A 70 -1.53 6.25 2.14
C ARG A 70 -0.01 6.10 2.15
N TRP A 71 0.50 4.87 2.07
CA TRP A 71 1.94 4.63 2.03
C TRP A 71 2.58 5.10 0.73
N LYS A 72 1.88 5.02 -0.41
CA LYS A 72 2.34 5.56 -1.69
C LYS A 72 2.40 7.09 -1.67
N THR A 73 1.39 7.76 -1.12
CA THR A 73 1.40 9.21 -0.92
C THR A 73 2.56 9.64 -0.02
N ARG A 74 2.73 8.99 1.13
CA ARG A 74 3.86 9.27 2.04
C ARG A 74 5.22 9.02 1.38
N LEU A 75 5.35 7.97 0.56
CA LEU A 75 6.57 7.72 -0.21
C LEU A 75 6.84 8.87 -1.17
N GLN A 76 5.82 9.35 -1.88
CA GLN A 76 5.95 10.47 -2.82
C GLN A 76 6.39 11.74 -2.10
N GLU A 77 5.80 12.07 -0.95
CA GLU A 77 6.19 13.23 -0.12
C GLU A 77 7.67 13.15 0.28
N HIS A 78 8.13 11.99 0.77
CA HIS A 78 9.53 11.81 1.13
C HIS A 78 10.48 11.85 -0.08
N LEU A 79 10.05 11.37 -1.25
CA LEU A 79 10.81 11.48 -2.49
C LEU A 79 10.92 12.94 -2.97
N GLU A 80 9.88 13.75 -2.76
CA GLU A 80 9.91 15.19 -3.06
C GLU A 80 10.85 15.95 -2.14
N ILE A 81 10.87 15.63 -0.84
CA ILE A 81 11.86 16.18 0.11
C ILE A 81 13.30 15.90 -0.32
N MET A 82 13.57 14.72 -0.90
CA MET A 82 14.90 14.33 -1.39
C MET A 82 15.30 14.99 -2.72
N LYS A 83 14.35 15.61 -3.44
CA LYS A 83 14.60 16.36 -4.68
C LYS A 83 14.91 17.85 -4.43
N LEU A 84 14.67 18.33 -3.21
CA LEU A 84 15.03 19.66 -2.71
C LEU A 84 16.50 19.71 -2.24
#